data_AF-A0A1J4SYF3-F1
#
_entry.id   AF-A0A1J4SYF3-F1
#
_cell.length_a   1.000
_cell.length_b   1.000
_cell.length_c   1.000
_cell.angle_alpha   90.00
_cell.angle_beta   90.00
_cell.angle_gamma   90.00
#
_symmetry.space_group_name_H-M   'P 1'
#
loop_
_entity.id
_entity.type
_entity.pdbx_description
1 polymer ?
#
loop_
_entity_poly.entity_id
_entity_poly.type
_entity_poly.pdbx_seq_one_letter_code
_entity_poly.pdbx_strand_id
1 'polypeptide(L)' 'MEKLKTAEAVIVRQKKEWGEILTGFETKNKYAVLDTSERQLYWAAEEGSTLARLFLKGK' A
#
# COMPACT_ATOMS: atom_id res chain seq x y z
N MET A 1 12.08 -8.85 7.26
CA MET A 1 11.23 -9.97 6.79
C MET A 1 10.82 -10.92 7.92
N GLU A 2 11.53 -10.98 9.06
CA GLU A 2 11.21 -11.94 10.13
C GLU A 2 9.75 -11.91 10.62
N LYS A 3 9.11 -10.74 10.73
CA LYS A 3 7.71 -10.64 11.17
C LYS A 3 6.70 -11.23 10.18
N LEU A 4 7.10 -11.42 8.91
CA LEU A 4 6.26 -12.09 7.92
C LEU A 4 6.30 -13.61 8.05
N LYS A 5 7.40 -14.18 8.58
CA LYS A 5 7.54 -15.63 8.71
C LYS A 5 6.50 -16.24 9.65
N THR A 6 6.00 -15.45 10.59
CA THR A 6 4.99 -15.84 11.57
C THR A 6 3.60 -15.31 11.24
N ALA A 7 3.45 -14.53 10.17
CA ALA A 7 2.16 -14.00 9.76
C ALA A 7 1.47 -15.03 8.86
N GLU A 8 0.27 -15.47 9.25
CA GLU A 8 -0.55 -16.39 8.45
C GLU A 8 -1.07 -15.71 7.17
N ALA A 9 -1.45 -14.44 7.29
CA ALA A 9 -1.85 -13.58 6.19
C ALA A 9 -1.43 -12.14 6.46
N VAL A 10 -1.40 -11.33 5.40
CA VAL A 10 -1.12 -9.90 5.50
C VAL A 10 -2.19 -9.08 4.81
N ILE A 11 -2.49 -7.93 5.39
CA ILE A 11 -3.34 -6.90 4.80
C ILE A 11 -2.41 -5.80 4.29
N VAL A 12 -2.52 -5.47 3.00
CA VAL A 12 -1.78 -4.38 2.37
C VAL A 12 -2.73 -3.21 2.17
N ARG A 13 -2.49 -2.10 2.89
CA ARG A 13 -3.35 -0.91 2.86
C ARG A 13 -2.58 0.28 2.31
N GLN A 14 -3.00 0.78 1.15
CA GLN A 14 -2.46 2.03 0.60
C GLN A 14 -2.81 3.20 1.52
N LYS A 15 -1.82 4.06 1.79
CA LYS A 15 -2.05 5.35 2.43
C LYS A 15 -2.50 6.33 1.34
N LYS A 16 -3.74 6.80 1.45
CA LYS A 16 -4.27 7.82 0.53
C LYS A 16 -3.63 9.16 0.81
N GLU A 17 -3.01 9.76 -0.19
CA GLU A 17 -2.46 11.11 -0.13
C GLU A 17 -3.42 12.06 -0.85
N TRP A 18 -4.33 12.68 -0.09
CA TRP A 18 -5.42 13.50 -0.63
C TRP A 18 -4.95 14.68 -1.49
N GLY A 19 -3.75 15.20 -1.24
CA GLY A 19 -3.15 16.25 -2.09
C GLY A 19 -2.95 15.80 -3.54
N GLU A 20 -2.52 14.56 -3.76
CA GLU A 20 -2.37 13.96 -5.10
C GLU A 20 -3.71 13.77 -5.77
N ILE A 21 -4.70 13.27 -5.02
CA ILE A 21 -6.06 13.06 -5.51
C ILE A 21 -6.68 14.38 -5.99
N LEU A 22 -6.45 15.46 -5.25
CA LEU A 22 -7.01 16.78 -5.57
C LEU A 22 -6.24 17.52 -6.67
N THR A 23 -4.94 17.27 -6.81
CA THR A 23 -4.09 18.01 -7.77
C THR A 23 -3.75 17.22 -9.03
N GLY A 24 -4.00 15.90 -9.04
CA GLY A 24 -3.54 14.99 -10.08
C GLY A 24 -2.02 14.78 -10.10
N PHE A 25 -1.28 15.32 -9.13
CA PHE A 25 0.16 15.17 -9.03
C PHE A 25 0.49 13.80 -8.39
N GLU A 26 1.13 12.93 -9.15
CA GLU A 26 1.38 11.55 -8.77
C GLU A 26 2.71 11.45 -8.00
N THR A 27 2.70 11.02 -6.72
CA THR A 27 3.91 10.58 -6.03
C THR A 27 3.92 9.06 -5.86
N LYS A 28 5.01 8.53 -5.27
CA LYS A 28 5.19 7.10 -5.07
C LYS A 28 4.20 6.61 -4.02
N ASN A 29 3.33 5.67 -4.40
CA ASN A 29 2.35 5.13 -3.46
C ASN A 29 3.06 4.48 -2.26
N LYS A 30 2.45 4.67 -1.08
CA LYS A 30 2.91 4.10 0.19
C LYS A 30 1.87 3.15 0.74
N TYR A 31 2.31 2.05 1.35
CA TYR A 31 1.45 0.99 1.85
C TYR A 31 1.88 0.57 3.25
N ALA A 32 0.90 0.38 4.14
CA ALA A 32 1.11 -0.31 5.40
C ALA A 32 0.90 -1.81 5.18
N VAL A 33 1.83 -2.63 5.68
CA VAL A 33 1.69 -4.09 5.74
C VAL A 33 1.30 -4.45 7.16
N LEU A 34 0.11 -5.00 7.33
CA LEU A 34 -0.51 -5.31 8.61
C LEU A 34 -0.72 -6.82 8.72
N ASP A 35 -0.77 -7.34 9.94
CA ASP A 35 -1.33 -8.67 10.18
C ASP A 35 -2.87 -8.63 10.18
N THR A 36 -3.49 -9.80 10.35
CA THR A 36 -4.95 -9.96 10.42
C THR A 36 -5.58 -9.30 11.65
N SER A 37 -4.80 -8.95 12.66
CA SER A 37 -5.23 -8.18 13.84
C SER A 37 -5.04 -6.67 13.65
N GLU A 38 -4.82 -6.21 12.42
CA GLU A 38 -4.52 -4.82 12.04
C GLU A 38 -3.27 -4.22 12.71
N ARG A 39 -2.40 -5.05 13.30
CA ARG A 39 -1.12 -4.58 13.83
C ARG A 39 -0.13 -4.43 12.68
N GLN A 40 0.51 -3.27 12.64
CA GLN A 40 1.48 -2.98 11.59
C GLN A 40 2.78 -3.77 11.75
N LEU A 41 3.12 -4.50 10.69
CA LEU A 41 4.37 -5.26 10.59
C LEU A 41 5.47 -4.41 9.95
N TYR A 42 5.16 -3.78 8.81
CA TYR A 42 6.11 -3.04 7.95
C TYR A 42 5.47 -1.89 7.16
N TRP A 43 6.32 -1.10 6.49
CA TRP A 43 5.96 -0.14 5.44
C TRP A 43 6.52 -0.62 4.09
N ALA A 44 5.77 -0.36 3.02
CA ALA A 44 6.22 -0.52 1.64
C ALA A 44 5.98 0.78 0.87
N ALA A 45 6.84 1.06 -0.10
CA ALA A 45 6.68 2.19 -1.02
C ALA A 45 7.10 1.75 -2.42
N GLU A 46 6.51 2.36 -3.44
CA GLU A 46 6.85 2.04 -4.82
C GLU A 46 8.24 2.58 -5.20
N GLU A 47 8.99 1.76 -5.92
CA GLU A 47 10.22 2.18 -6.58
C GLU A 47 9.92 2.40 -8.07
N GLY A 48 9.48 3.61 -8.41
CA GLY A 48 9.08 4.00 -9.78
C GLY A 48 7.67 4.57 -9.83
N SER A 49 7.15 4.87 -11.03
CA SER A 49 5.81 5.43 -11.28
C SER A 49 4.81 4.40 -11.85
N THR A 50 5.12 3.11 -11.78
CA THR A 50 4.52 2.11 -12.69
C THR A 50 3.24 1.45 -12.17
N LEU A 51 2.91 1.54 -10.87
CA LEU A 51 1.75 0.82 -10.30
C LEU A 51 0.44 1.62 -10.34
N ALA A 52 0.46 2.92 -10.67
CA ALA A 52 -0.71 3.79 -10.66
C ALA A 52 -1.80 3.46 -11.69
N ARG A 53 -1.58 2.52 -12.62
CA ARG A 53 -2.49 2.27 -13.74
C ARG A 53 -3.15 0.89 -13.76
N LEU A 54 -2.88 0.03 -12.77
CA LEU A 54 -3.57 -1.25 -12.59
C LEU A 54 -4.79 -1.14 -11.66
N PHE A 55 -5.50 -0.01 -11.70
CA PHE A 55 -6.81 0.10 -11.05
C PHE A 55 -7.72 -1.01 -11.59
N LEU A 56 -7.97 -2.01 -10.73
CA LEU A 56 -9.04 -2.97 -10.86
C LEU A 56 -10.35 -2.19 -10.92
N LYS A 57 -10.87 -2.01 -12.13
CA LYS A 57 -12.22 -1.53 -12.36
C LYS A 57 -13.19 -2.62 -11.91
N GLY A 58 -13.60 -2.56 -10.64
CA GLY A 58 -14.78 -3.28 -10.18
C GLY A 58 -16.01 -2.77 -10.92
N LYS A 59 -16.87 -3.69 -11.36
CA LYS A 59 -18.18 -3.34 -11.97
C LYS A 59 -19.09 -2.68 -10.95
#